data_AF-A0A7S3GPH5-F1
#
_entry.id   AF-A0A7S3GPH5-F1
#
_cell.length_a   1.000
_cell.length_b   1.000
_cell.length_c   1.000
_cell.angle_alpha   90.00
_cell.angle_beta   90.00
_cell.angle_gamma   90.00
#
_symmetry.space_group_name_H-M   'P 1'
#
loop_
_entity.id
_entity.type
_entity.pdbx_description
1 polymer ?
#
loop_
_entity_poly.entity_id
_entity_poly.type
_entity_poly.pdbx_seq_one_letter_code
_entity_poly.pdbx_strand_id
1 'polypeptide(L)'
;MKRFSAVQCRFMSALSHVDPKTSSPVMVDVSSKVPTLRTASARAVVILPSVLTKMINHQEQASGAAEIFGAKGPVFSTAVIAGVMAAKKTSDLIPFCHPVALED
;
A
#
# COMPACT_ATOMS: atom_id res chain seq x y z
N MET A 1 16.18 17.97 4.08
CA MET A 1 14.81 18.10 3.53
C MET A 1 14.85 17.83 2.03
N LYS A 2 14.70 16.56 1.60
CA LYS A 2 14.73 16.19 0.18
C LYS A 2 13.34 16.43 -0.42
N ARG A 3 13.29 17.25 -1.47
CA ARG A 3 12.10 17.64 -2.23
C ARG A 3 11.48 16.39 -2.86
N PHE A 4 10.22 16.11 -2.55
CA PHE A 4 9.42 15.15 -3.31
C PHE A 4 9.19 15.74 -4.71
N SER A 5 9.70 15.05 -5.73
CA SER A 5 9.47 15.39 -7.13
C SER A 5 7.98 15.35 -7.44
N ALA A 6 7.50 16.31 -8.22
CA ALA A 6 6.11 16.40 -8.63
C ALA A 6 5.64 15.08 -9.27
N VAL A 7 4.63 14.46 -8.65
CA VAL A 7 3.90 13.34 -9.25
C VAL A 7 3.12 13.91 -10.43
N GLN A 8 3.59 13.67 -11.64
CA GLN A 8 2.87 14.04 -12.86
C GLN A 8 1.65 13.13 -13.01
N CYS A 9 0.53 13.53 -12.42
CA CYS A 9 -0.74 12.84 -12.60
C CYS A 9 -1.28 13.15 -14.01
N ARG A 10 -1.21 12.18 -14.93
CA ARG A 10 -1.87 12.29 -16.23
C ARG A 10 -3.37 12.10 -16.02
N PHE A 11 -4.15 13.17 -16.19
CA PHE A 11 -5.60 13.05 -16.36
C PHE A 11 -5.89 12.47 -17.75
N MET A 12 -6.27 11.20 -17.81
CA MET A 12 -6.90 10.62 -18.99
C MET A 12 -8.41 10.79 -18.88
N SER A 13 -9.04 11.27 -19.94
CA SER A 13 -10.49 11.54 -20.00
C SER A 13 -11.36 10.29 -20.13
N ALA A 14 -10.76 9.12 -20.36
CA ALA A 14 -11.46 7.85 -20.54
C ALA A 14 -11.00 6.78 -19.53
N LEU A 15 -11.95 5.97 -19.03
CA LEU A 15 -11.68 4.85 -18.14
C LEU A 15 -10.95 3.74 -18.91
N SER A 16 -9.80 3.29 -18.41
CA SER A 16 -8.98 2.28 -19.09
C SER A 16 -9.34 0.84 -18.76
N HIS A 17 -9.88 0.56 -17.56
CA HIS A 17 -10.27 -0.78 -17.10
C HIS A 17 -11.74 -1.11 -17.34
N VAL A 18 -12.40 -0.36 -18.23
CA VAL A 18 -13.82 -0.54 -18.60
C VAL A 18 -13.88 -0.59 -20.12
N ASP A 19 -14.51 -1.64 -20.65
CA ASP A 19 -14.74 -1.78 -22.09
C ASP A 19 -15.73 -0.69 -22.57
N PRO A 20 -15.35 0.16 -23.53
CA PRO A 20 -16.21 1.25 -24.02
C PRO A 20 -17.48 0.78 -24.74
N LYS A 21 -17.53 -0.47 -25.24
CA LYS A 21 -18.70 -1.00 -25.96
C LYS A 21 -19.68 -1.69 -25.03
N THR A 22 -19.17 -2.48 -24.08
CA THR A 22 -20.00 -3.32 -23.21
C THR A 22 -20.16 -2.74 -21.80
N SER A 23 -19.42 -1.68 -21.46
CA SER A 23 -19.31 -1.12 -20.09
C SER A 23 -18.88 -2.14 -19.02
N SER A 24 -18.34 -3.29 -19.43
CA SER A 24 -17.88 -4.33 -18.52
C SER A 24 -16.43 -4.08 -18.09
N PRO A 25 -16.03 -4.43 -16.86
CA PRO A 25 -14.67 -4.24 -16.41
C PRO A 25 -13.71 -5.24 -17.08
N VAL A 26 -12.53 -4.77 -17.47
CA VAL A 26 -11.55 -5.54 -18.24
C VAL A 26 -10.12 -5.30 -17.77
N MET A 27 -9.27 -6.31 -17.91
CA MET A 27 -7.83 -6.17 -17.72
C MET A 27 -7.20 -5.57 -18.98
N VAL A 28 -6.42 -4.51 -18.81
CA VAL A 28 -5.80 -3.79 -19.94
C VAL A 28 -4.62 -4.59 -20.49
N ASP A 29 -4.50 -4.74 -21.81
CA ASP A 29 -3.28 -5.31 -22.40
C ASP A 29 -2.09 -4.34 -22.26
N VAL A 30 -0.99 -4.84 -21.71
CA VAL A 30 0.25 -4.08 -21.47
C VAL A 30 1.46 -4.68 -22.18
N SER A 31 1.27 -5.70 -23.02
CA SER A 31 2.34 -6.47 -23.67
C SER A 31 3.24 -5.64 -24.58
N SER A 32 2.71 -4.57 -25.18
CA SER A 32 3.46 -3.66 -26.06
C SER A 32 4.28 -2.61 -25.30
N LYS A 33 4.15 -2.52 -23.97
CA LYS A 33 4.85 -1.52 -23.16
C LYS A 33 6.26 -2.01 -22.84
N VAL A 34 7.24 -1.14 -23.03
CA VAL A 34 8.63 -1.40 -22.63
C VAL A 34 8.72 -1.48 -21.10
N PRO A 35 9.35 -2.52 -20.53
CA PRO A 35 9.59 -2.60 -19.09
C PRO A 35 10.46 -1.45 -18.60
N THR A 36 10.08 -0.87 -17.46
CA THR A 36 10.78 0.27 -16.82
C THR A 36 10.71 0.10 -15.31
N LEU A 37 11.70 0.58 -14.57
CA LEU A 37 11.62 0.64 -13.11
C LEU A 37 10.48 1.59 -12.68
N ARG A 38 9.61 1.12 -11.78
CA ARG A 38 8.47 1.88 -11.29
C ARG A 38 8.41 1.84 -9.77
N THR A 39 8.03 2.96 -9.17
CA THR A 39 7.84 3.09 -7.73
C THR A 39 6.51 3.80 -7.45
N ALA A 40 5.85 3.40 -6.37
CA ALA A 40 4.62 4.02 -5.88
C ALA A 40 4.66 4.07 -4.35
N SER A 41 4.16 5.15 -3.77
CA SER A 41 4.08 5.35 -2.31
C SER A 41 2.64 5.66 -1.91
N ALA A 42 2.14 4.99 -0.88
CA ALA A 42 0.81 5.19 -0.32
C ALA A 42 0.87 5.29 1.22
N ARG A 43 -0.15 5.90 1.82
CA ARG A 43 -0.27 6.04 3.29
C ARG A 43 -1.70 5.76 3.72
N ALA A 44 -1.85 5.08 4.86
CA ALA A 44 -3.11 4.94 5.58
C ALA A 44 -2.98 5.52 6.99
N VAL A 45 -4.11 5.88 7.60
CA VAL A 45 -4.18 6.36 8.98
C VAL A 45 -5.25 5.54 9.71
N VAL A 46 -4.88 5.00 10.87
CA VAL A 46 -5.80 4.31 11.77
C VAL A 46 -6.01 5.18 13.00
N ILE A 47 -7.25 5.59 13.24
CA ILE A 47 -7.61 6.40 14.41
C ILE A 47 -7.87 5.46 15.57
N LEU A 48 -7.14 5.63 16.66
CA LEU A 48 -7.21 4.80 17.86
C LEU A 48 -7.76 5.59 19.06
N PRO A 49 -8.40 4.91 20.03
CA PRO A 49 -8.77 5.51 21.30
C PRO A 49 -7.55 6.04 22.06
N SER A 50 -7.75 7.12 22.83
CA SER A 50 -6.69 7.78 23.61
C SER A 50 -6.01 6.89 24.66
N VAL A 51 -6.68 5.82 25.10
CA VAL A 51 -6.14 4.83 26.04
C VAL A 51 -4.93 4.10 25.44
N LEU A 52 -4.95 3.79 24.14
CA LEU A 52 -3.81 3.12 23.48
C LEU A 52 -2.63 4.07 23.28
N THR A 53 -2.88 5.36 23.08
CA THR A 53 -1.81 6.37 22.95
C THR A 53 -0.96 6.46 24.21
N LYS A 54 -1.58 6.29 25.39
CA LYS A 54 -0.85 6.26 26.67
C LYS A 54 0.09 5.05 26.76
N MET A 55 -0.34 3.89 26.26
CA MET A 55 0.48 2.66 26.28
C MET A 55 1.74 2.80 25.42
N ILE A 56 1.64 3.47 24.26
CA ILE A 56 2.78 3.72 23.36
C ILE A 56 3.84 4.59 24.04
N ASN A 57 3.43 5.71 24.64
CA ASN A 57 4.35 6.70 25.20
C ASN A 57 5.18 6.14 26.37
N HIS A 58 4.61 5.23 27.17
CA HIS A 58 5.34 4.59 28.27
C HIS A 58 6.37 3.55 27.79
N GLN A 59 6.14 2.89 26.66
CA GLN A 59 7.07 1.89 26.13
C GLN A 59 8.20 2.50 25.28
N GLU A 60 7.93 3.58 24.55
CA GLU A 60 8.94 4.29 23.74
C GLU A 60 10.17 4.72 24.56
N GLN A 61 9.96 5.08 25.83
CA GLN A 61 11.01 5.53 26.75
C GLN A 61 11.97 4.41 27.20
N ALA A 62 11.63 3.13 27.01
CA ALA A 62 12.44 2.01 27.49
C ALA A 62 13.29 1.34 26.40
N SER A 63 12.88 1.39 25.13
CA SER A 63 13.50 0.59 24.05
C SER A 63 13.85 1.37 22.77
N GLY A 64 13.55 2.69 22.70
CA GLY A 64 13.89 3.53 21.54
C GLY A 64 13.09 3.23 20.27
N ALA A 65 12.14 2.29 20.32
CA ALA A 65 11.19 1.98 19.27
C ALA A 65 9.78 1.94 19.87
N ALA A 66 8.88 2.76 19.35
CA ALA A 66 7.46 2.73 19.71
C ALA A 66 6.86 1.41 19.19
N GLU A 67 6.53 0.49 20.09
CA GLU A 67 5.82 -0.76 19.79
C GLU A 67 4.62 -0.89 20.74
N ILE A 68 3.51 -1.43 20.22
CA ILE A 68 2.31 -1.68 21.03
C ILE A 68 2.26 -3.17 21.31
N PHE A 69 2.38 -3.55 22.58
CA PHE A 69 2.17 -4.93 22.99
C PHE A 69 0.74 -5.12 23.47
N GLY A 70 -0.04 -5.86 22.70
CA GLY A 70 -1.37 -6.33 23.11
C GLY A 70 -1.30 -7.73 23.72
N ALA A 71 -2.45 -8.24 24.17
CA ALA A 71 -2.59 -9.63 24.66
C ALA A 71 -2.25 -10.71 23.61
N LYS A 72 -2.15 -10.32 22.34
CA LYS A 72 -1.84 -11.20 21.19
C LYS A 72 -0.41 -11.02 20.67
N GLY A 73 0.42 -10.18 21.31
CA GLY A 73 1.78 -9.88 20.88
C GLY A 73 1.98 -8.49 20.29
N PRO A 74 3.10 -8.27 19.56
CA PRO A 74 3.49 -6.97 19.02
C PRO A 74 2.64 -6.57 17.81
N VAL A 75 2.05 -5.38 17.85
CA VAL A 75 1.08 -4.92 16.83
C VAL A 75 1.77 -4.38 15.58
N PHE A 76 2.78 -3.52 15.70
CA PHE A 76 3.41 -2.92 14.52
C PHE A 76 4.26 -3.93 13.75
N SER A 77 5.02 -4.76 14.45
CA SER A 77 5.75 -5.87 13.82
C SER A 77 4.81 -6.77 12.99
N THR A 78 3.64 -7.10 13.55
CA THR A 78 2.61 -7.88 12.82
C THR A 78 2.04 -7.10 11.63
N ALA A 79 1.77 -5.80 11.79
CA ALA A 79 1.25 -4.95 10.73
C ALA A 79 2.23 -4.79 9.55
N VAL A 80 3.54 -4.72 9.81
CA VAL A 80 4.57 -4.66 8.76
C VAL A 80 4.55 -5.95 7.93
N ILE A 81 4.55 -7.12 8.58
CA ILE A 81 4.50 -8.42 7.89
C ILE A 81 3.21 -8.54 7.08
N ALA A 82 2.07 -8.18 7.66
CA ALA A 82 0.79 -8.18 6.97
C ALA A 82 0.79 -7.26 5.74
N GLY A 83 1.38 -6.06 5.85
CA GLY A 83 1.50 -5.11 4.75
C GLY A 83 2.34 -5.64 3.59
N VAL A 84 3.51 -6.22 3.88
CA VAL A 84 4.37 -6.83 2.84
C VAL A 84 3.67 -8.00 2.16
N MET A 85 3.00 -8.86 2.93
CA MET A 85 2.23 -9.97 2.39
C MET A 85 1.06 -9.50 1.53
N ALA A 86 0.36 -8.45 1.95
CA ALA A 86 -0.73 -7.85 1.19
C ALA A 86 -0.23 -7.27 -0.14
N ALA A 87 0.90 -6.55 -0.13
CA ALA A 87 1.50 -6.00 -1.35
C ALA A 87 1.79 -7.09 -2.39
N LYS A 88 2.37 -8.23 -1.96
CA LYS A 88 2.68 -9.36 -2.84
C LYS A 88 1.43 -10.08 -3.37
N LYS A 89 0.30 -10.02 -2.65
CA LYS A 89 -0.98 -10.62 -3.02
C LYS A 89 -1.97 -9.65 -3.68
N THR A 90 -1.50 -8.48 -4.12
CA THR A 90 -2.38 -7.45 -4.69
C THR A 90 -3.18 -7.96 -5.89
N SER A 91 -2.56 -8.74 -6.79
CA SER A 91 -3.24 -9.31 -7.98
C SER A 91 -4.31 -10.33 -7.64
N ASP A 92 -4.20 -11.00 -6.49
CA ASP A 92 -5.20 -11.97 -6.04
C ASP A 92 -6.42 -11.25 -5.43
N LEU A 93 -6.22 -10.06 -4.88
CA LEU A 93 -7.26 -9.26 -4.21
C LEU A 93 -7.99 -8.30 -5.17
N ILE A 94 -7.30 -7.80 -6.20
CA ILE A 94 -7.83 -6.80 -7.14
C ILE A 94 -8.05 -7.46 -8.52
N PRO A 95 -9.32 -7.74 -8.93
CA PRO A 95 -9.63 -8.66 -10.05
C PRO A 95 -8.98 -8.36 -11.41
N PHE A 96 -8.72 -7.09 -11.72
CA PHE A 96 -8.18 -6.67 -13.03
C PHE A 96 -6.76 -6.10 -12.92
N CYS A 97 -6.08 -6.35 -11.81
CA CYS A 97 -4.68 -5.96 -11.63
C CYS A 97 -3.76 -7.02 -12.26
N HIS A 98 -2.72 -6.58 -12.95
CA HIS A 98 -1.70 -7.49 -13.48
C HIS A 98 -0.87 -8.10 -12.35
N PRO A 99 -0.53 -9.39 -12.42
CA PRO A 99 0.48 -9.96 -11.54
C PRO A 99 1.84 -9.36 -11.89
N VAL A 100 2.48 -8.71 -10.90
CA VAL A 100 3.79 -8.07 -11.05
C VAL A 100 4.70 -8.57 -9.94
N ALA A 101 5.93 -8.94 -10.30
CA ALA A 101 6.96 -9.25 -9.33
C ALA A 101 7.42 -7.97 -8.64
N LEU A 102 7.38 -7.93 -7.31
CA LEU A 102 7.93 -6.83 -6.53
C LEU A 102 9.44 -7.02 -6.38
N GLU A 103 10.18 -5.95 -6.64
CA GLU A 103 11.65 -5.88 -6.57
C GLU A 103 12.04 -4.83 -5.51
N ASP A 104 13.26 -4.93 -4.98
CA ASP A 104 13.80 -4.04 -3.94
C ASP A 104 14.38 -2.72 -4.50
#